data_AF-A0A6J6PPC8-F1
#
_entry.id   AF-A0A6J6PPC8-F1
#
_cell.length_a   1.000
_cell.length_b   1.000
_cell.length_c   1.000
_cell.angle_alpha   90.00
_cell.angle_beta   90.00
_cell.angle_gamma   90.00
#
_symmetry.space_group_name_H-M   'P 1'
#
loop_
_entity.id
_entity.type
_entity.pdbx_description
1 polymer ?
#
loop_
_entity_poly.entity_id
_entity_poly.type
_entity_poly.pdbx_seq_one_letter_code
_entity_poly.pdbx_strand_id
1 'polypeptide(L)'
;MLLIDLPPGTGDLAISLGQLIPTSEILVVTTPQVAAAEVAERAGRIAHQIHQKVIGVVENMSEYTDPTTGALVSLFGNGGGEETSKRLSQLVGGEVPLLGKIAFSVELRVGGDAGVPVVISDPNSESARAIEEIAEKLVKRSKSLLGVRLGIAT
;
A
#
# COMPACT_ATOMS: atom_id res chain seq x y z
N MET A 1 -14.68 2.30 -6.05
CA MET A 1 -13.48 1.58 -5.57
C MET A 1 -13.92 0.77 -4.36
N LEU A 2 -13.61 -0.53 -4.33
CA LEU A 2 -13.85 -1.39 -3.17
C LEU A 2 -12.47 -1.78 -2.63
N LEU A 3 -12.23 -1.53 -1.34
CA LEU A 3 -11.01 -1.95 -0.66
C LEU A 3 -11.32 -3.20 0.15
N ILE A 4 -10.46 -4.21 0.05
CA ILE A 4 -10.58 -5.47 0.78
C ILE A 4 -9.30 -5.62 1.58
N ASP A 5 -9.42 -5.65 2.90
CA ASP A 5 -8.30 -5.94 3.78
C ASP A 5 -8.07 -7.45 3.82
N LEU A 6 -6.85 -7.86 3.50
CA LEU A 6 -6.47 -9.27 3.45
C LEU A 6 -5.79 -9.65 4.77
N PRO A 7 -6.04 -10.85 5.32
CA PRO A 7 -5.27 -11.33 6.46
C PRO A 7 -3.78 -11.34 6.10
N PRO A 8 -2.89 -11.10 7.08
CA PRO A 8 -1.46 -11.04 6.80
C PRO A 8 -0.95 -12.36 6.21
N GLY A 9 -0.03 -12.24 5.26
CA GLY A 9 0.66 -13.36 4.64
C GLY A 9 0.01 -13.87 3.35
N THR A 10 0.45 -15.05 2.94
CA THR A 10 0.17 -15.68 1.64
C THR A 10 -0.85 -16.80 1.72
N GLY A 11 -1.75 -16.74 2.70
CA GLY A 11 -2.67 -17.84 3.01
C GLY A 11 -3.71 -18.12 1.93
N ASP A 12 -4.36 -19.28 2.02
CA ASP A 12 -5.35 -19.78 1.06
C ASP A 12 -6.49 -18.78 0.77
N LEU A 13 -6.80 -17.90 1.72
CA LEU A 13 -7.86 -16.90 1.57
C LEU A 13 -7.52 -15.81 0.55
N ALA A 14 -6.27 -15.33 0.51
CA ALA A 14 -5.83 -14.35 -0.48
C ALA A 14 -5.85 -14.93 -1.90
N ILE A 15 -5.42 -16.20 -2.04
CA ILE A 15 -5.48 -16.94 -3.31
C ILE A 15 -6.94 -17.13 -3.74
N SER A 16 -7.79 -17.59 -2.82
CA SER A 16 -9.20 -17.86 -3.09
C SER A 16 -9.95 -16.59 -3.48
N LEU A 17 -9.76 -15.48 -2.76
CA LEU A 17 -10.33 -14.19 -3.13
C LEU A 17 -9.85 -13.72 -4.49
N GLY A 18 -8.56 -13.92 -4.79
CA GLY A 18 -8.01 -13.53 -6.07
C GLY A 18 -8.56 -14.34 -7.25
N GLN A 19 -8.88 -15.62 -7.02
CA GLN A 19 -9.59 -16.47 -8.00
C GLN A 19 -11.05 -16.07 -8.16
N LEU A 20 -11.72 -15.65 -7.08
CA LEU A 20 -13.12 -15.18 -7.11
C LEU A 20 -13.26 -13.80 -7.77
N ILE A 21 -12.23 -12.95 -7.66
CA ILE A 21 -12.21 -11.59 -8.22
C ILE A 21 -10.95 -11.40 -9.08
N PRO A 22 -10.90 -12.00 -10.30
CA PRO A 22 -9.69 -12.01 -11.12
C PRO A 22 -9.22 -10.63 -11.57
N THR A 23 -10.14 -9.66 -11.61
CA THR A 23 -9.85 -8.27 -12.03
C THR A 23 -9.40 -7.38 -10.87
N SER A 24 -9.33 -7.90 -9.64
CA SER A 24 -8.85 -7.10 -8.52
C SER A 24 -7.35 -6.84 -8.62
N GLU A 25 -6.95 -5.75 -7.99
CA GLU A 25 -5.60 -5.23 -8.00
C GLU A 25 -5.03 -5.29 -6.57
N ILE A 26 -3.73 -5.55 -6.44
CA ILE A 26 -3.09 -5.72 -5.13
C ILE A 26 -2.29 -4.47 -4.76
N LEU A 27 -2.58 -3.91 -3.59
CA LEU A 27 -1.77 -2.91 -2.91
C LEU A 27 -0.93 -3.61 -1.84
N VAL A 28 0.38 -3.44 -1.87
CA VAL A 28 1.27 -4.04 -0.87
C VAL A 28 1.61 -3.02 0.20
N VAL A 29 1.39 -3.37 1.46
CA VAL A 29 1.82 -2.57 2.61
C VAL A 29 3.03 -3.26 3.26
N THR A 30 4.10 -2.51 3.47
CA THR A 30 5.34 -2.99 4.09
C THR A 30 5.78 -2.04 5.20
N THR A 31 6.86 -2.35 5.89
CA THR A 31 7.49 -1.49 6.91
C THR A 31 8.99 -1.33 6.61
N PRO A 32 9.70 -0.34 7.20
CA PRO A 32 11.10 -0.08 6.86
C PRO A 32 12.05 -1.25 7.15
N GLN A 33 11.68 -2.17 8.03
CA GLN A 33 12.49 -3.35 8.34
C GLN A 33 12.64 -4.24 7.11
N VAL A 34 13.88 -4.63 6.79
CA VAL A 34 14.19 -5.51 5.65
C VAL A 34 13.41 -6.83 5.69
N ALA A 35 13.13 -7.36 6.88
CA ALA A 35 12.34 -8.59 7.04
C ALA A 35 10.90 -8.44 6.52
N ALA A 36 10.29 -7.25 6.59
CA ALA A 36 8.96 -7.00 6.06
C ALA A 36 8.95 -7.02 4.52
N ALA A 37 10.04 -6.55 3.89
CA ALA A 37 10.20 -6.61 2.44
C ALA A 37 10.18 -8.04 1.91
N GLU A 38 10.76 -9.01 2.63
CA GLU A 38 10.71 -10.43 2.25
C GLU A 38 9.30 -11.01 2.29
N VAL A 39 8.49 -10.60 3.27
CA VAL A 39 7.08 -11.03 3.38
C VAL A 39 6.24 -10.40 2.27
N ALA A 40 6.44 -9.12 2.01
CA ALA A 40 5.79 -8.39 0.93
C ALA A 40 6.11 -8.99 -0.46
N GLU A 41 7.35 -9.46 -0.66
CA GLU A 41 7.76 -10.16 -1.89
C GLU A 41 6.98 -11.47 -2.09
N ARG A 42 6.74 -12.23 -1.02
CA ARG A 42 5.93 -13.46 -1.09
C ARG A 42 4.49 -13.16 -1.51
N ALA A 43 3.90 -12.08 -1.00
CA ALA A 43 2.57 -11.62 -1.43
C ALA A 43 2.57 -11.24 -2.92
N GLY A 44 3.62 -10.57 -3.40
CA GLY A 44 3.80 -10.26 -4.82
C GLY A 44 3.93 -11.48 -5.73
N ARG A 45 4.59 -12.56 -5.28
CA ARG A 45 4.67 -13.82 -6.05
C ARG A 45 3.30 -14.44 -6.23
N ILE A 46 2.46 -14.44 -5.20
CA ILE A 46 1.09 -14.92 -5.34
C ILE A 46 0.33 -14.06 -6.32
N ALA A 47 0.39 -12.73 -6.19
CA ALA A 47 -0.23 -11.80 -7.13
C ALA A 47 0.10 -12.18 -8.59
N HIS A 48 1.38 -12.44 -8.86
CA HIS A 48 1.86 -12.86 -10.16
C HIS A 48 1.30 -14.22 -10.60
N GLN A 49 1.27 -15.21 -9.70
CA GLN A 49 0.73 -16.56 -9.96
C GLN A 49 -0.76 -16.55 -10.30
N ILE A 50 -1.55 -15.69 -9.65
CA ILE A 50 -2.99 -15.55 -9.92
C ILE A 50 -3.32 -14.43 -10.92
N HIS A 51 -2.31 -13.95 -11.65
CA HIS A 51 -2.43 -12.92 -12.69
C HIS A 51 -3.03 -11.59 -12.24
N GLN A 52 -2.89 -11.26 -10.95
CA GLN A 52 -3.31 -9.97 -10.41
C GLN A 52 -2.22 -8.92 -10.53
N LYS A 53 -2.63 -7.71 -10.87
CA LYS A 53 -1.72 -6.59 -10.99
C LYS A 53 -1.39 -6.03 -9.59
N VAL A 54 -0.11 -6.02 -9.24
CA VAL A 54 0.38 -5.22 -8.11
C VAL A 54 0.47 -3.76 -8.54
N ILE A 55 -0.20 -2.87 -7.81
CA ILE A 55 -0.38 -1.48 -8.24
C ILE A 55 0.52 -0.48 -7.54
N GLY A 56 1.19 -0.93 -6.48
CA GLY A 56 2.18 -0.16 -5.77
C GLY A 56 2.44 -0.71 -4.37
N VAL A 57 3.40 -0.06 -3.72
CA VAL A 57 3.81 -0.32 -2.35
C VAL A 57 3.52 0.90 -1.50
N VAL A 58 3.11 0.70 -0.26
CA VAL A 58 3.07 1.73 0.79
C VAL A 58 3.98 1.29 1.92
N GLU A 59 4.92 2.16 2.32
CA GLU A 59 5.72 1.94 3.53
C GLU A 59 4.97 2.56 4.72
N ASN A 60 4.56 1.73 5.67
CA ASN A 60 3.96 2.16 6.93
C ASN A 60 5.03 2.21 8.03
N MET A 61 4.84 3.06 9.04
CA MET A 61 5.78 3.26 10.15
C MET A 61 7.16 3.75 9.68
N SER A 62 7.20 4.64 8.68
CA SER A 62 8.43 5.29 8.24
C SER A 62 8.95 6.28 9.27
N GLU A 63 10.04 6.95 8.94
CA GLU A 63 10.68 7.98 9.75
C GLU A 63 9.66 9.06 10.16
N TYR A 64 9.82 9.61 11.36
CA TYR A 64 9.00 10.70 11.88
C TYR A 64 9.90 11.83 12.39
N THR A 65 9.36 13.04 12.43
CA THR A 65 10.07 14.20 12.99
C THR A 65 9.84 14.26 14.49
N ASP A 66 10.91 14.23 15.30
CA ASP A 66 10.83 14.41 16.74
C ASP A 66 10.31 15.82 17.06
N PRO A 67 9.17 15.97 17.77
CA PRO A 67 8.56 17.27 18.05
C PRO A 67 9.40 18.15 18.99
N THR A 68 10.33 17.58 19.74
CA THR A 68 11.18 18.28 20.70
C THR A 68 12.47 18.78 20.04
N THR A 69 13.09 17.94 19.21
CA THR A 69 14.41 18.22 18.62
C THR A 69 14.35 18.65 17.15
N GLY A 70 13.24 18.38 16.46
CA GLY A 70 13.09 18.56 15.01
C GLY A 70 13.93 17.58 14.18
N ALA A 71 14.59 16.61 14.82
CA ALA A 71 15.39 15.60 14.13
C ALA A 71 14.49 14.56 13.48
N LEU A 72 14.91 14.06 12.31
CA LEU A 72 14.27 12.91 11.67
C LEU A 72 14.71 11.62 12.38
N VAL A 73 13.76 10.82 12.82
CA VAL A 73 14.00 9.59 13.59
C VAL A 73 13.51 8.36 12.85
N SER A 74 14.44 7.46 12.53
CA SER A 74 14.19 6.19 11.84
C SER A 74 14.04 5.05 12.85
N LEU A 75 12.97 5.08 13.67
CA LEU A 75 12.76 4.10 14.77
C LEU A 75 12.82 2.63 14.31
N PHE A 76 12.36 2.38 13.09
CA PHE A 76 12.27 1.05 12.48
C PHE A 76 13.24 0.84 11.31
N GLY A 77 14.20 1.75 11.13
CA GLY A 77 15.03 1.83 9.93
C GLY A 77 14.36 2.62 8.80
N ASN A 78 14.93 2.52 7.60
CA ASN A 78 14.47 3.21 6.40
C ASN A 78 14.74 2.37 5.15
N GLY A 79 14.05 2.69 4.05
CA GLY A 79 14.34 2.10 2.72
C GLY A 79 13.64 0.76 2.42
N GLY A 80 12.85 0.21 3.36
CA GLY A 80 12.15 -1.07 3.17
C GLY A 80 11.10 -1.02 2.05
N GLY A 81 10.42 0.11 1.91
CA GLY A 81 9.44 0.40 0.86
C GLY A 81 10.06 0.44 -0.52
N GLU A 82 11.17 1.17 -0.69
CA GLU A 82 11.92 1.24 -1.93
C GLU A 82 12.44 -0.12 -2.37
N GLU A 83 13.03 -0.87 -1.44
CA GLU A 83 13.54 -2.21 -1.73
C GLU A 83 12.39 -3.17 -2.11
N THR A 84 11.25 -3.10 -1.42
CA THR A 84 10.05 -3.88 -1.75
C THR A 84 9.56 -3.54 -3.16
N SER A 85 9.42 -2.25 -3.48
CA SER A 85 9.00 -1.76 -4.79
C SER A 85 9.93 -2.26 -5.91
N LYS A 86 11.25 -2.19 -5.69
CA LYS A 86 12.26 -2.67 -6.62
C LYS A 86 12.16 -4.17 -6.86
N ARG A 87 12.09 -4.99 -5.80
CA ARG A 87 11.98 -6.45 -5.90
C ARG A 87 10.71 -6.88 -6.60
N LEU A 88 9.58 -6.28 -6.24
CA LEU A 88 8.30 -6.57 -6.89
C LEU A 88 8.33 -6.19 -8.37
N SER A 89 8.95 -5.07 -8.72
CA SER A 89 9.08 -4.66 -10.12
C SER A 89 9.88 -5.67 -10.95
N GLN A 90 10.98 -6.19 -10.40
CA GLN A 90 11.79 -7.23 -11.03
C GLN A 90 11.00 -8.55 -11.18
N LEU A 91 10.26 -8.93 -10.13
CA LEU A 91 9.50 -10.17 -10.09
C LEU A 91 8.36 -10.20 -11.12
N VAL A 92 7.61 -9.10 -11.25
CA VAL A 92 6.45 -9.04 -12.15
C VAL A 92 6.80 -8.59 -13.57
N GLY A 93 8.05 -8.21 -13.81
CA GLY A 93 8.51 -7.72 -15.12
C GLY A 93 7.90 -6.38 -15.55
N GLY A 94 7.53 -5.53 -14.58
CA GLY A 94 6.89 -4.23 -14.82
C GLY A 94 7.03 -3.30 -13.62
N GLU A 95 6.83 -2.00 -13.81
CA GLU A 95 7.00 -1.02 -12.74
C GLU A 95 5.94 -1.19 -11.64
N VAL A 96 6.40 -1.34 -10.39
CA VAL A 96 5.59 -1.32 -9.17
C VAL A 96 6.04 -0.12 -8.33
N PRO A 97 5.33 1.01 -8.35
CA PRO A 97 5.79 2.24 -7.69
C PRO A 97 5.64 2.19 -6.17
N LEU A 98 6.53 2.88 -5.45
CA LEU A 98 6.28 3.28 -4.07
C LEU A 98 5.29 4.46 -4.07
N LEU A 99 4.07 4.23 -3.61
CA LEU A 99 2.99 5.22 -3.63
C LEU A 99 3.14 6.27 -2.53
N GLY A 100 3.78 5.92 -1.42
CA GLY A 100 4.04 6.84 -0.34
C GLY A 100 4.59 6.15 0.90
N LYS A 101 4.97 6.98 1.86
CA LYS A 101 5.45 6.59 3.17
C LYS A 101 4.58 7.24 4.22
N ILE A 102 4.15 6.46 5.21
CA ILE A 102 3.34 6.95 6.34
C ILE A 102 4.25 6.92 7.56
N ALA A 103 4.61 8.11 8.05
CA ALA A 103 5.42 8.29 9.25
C ALA A 103 4.80 7.58 10.46
N PHE A 104 5.65 7.06 11.33
CA PHE A 104 5.21 6.59 12.64
C PHE A 104 4.56 7.75 13.40
N SER A 105 3.30 7.56 13.84
CA SER A 105 2.54 8.57 14.57
C SER A 105 1.75 7.92 15.71
N VAL A 106 1.84 8.54 16.88
CA VAL A 106 1.09 8.12 18.07
C VAL A 106 -0.39 8.41 17.87
N GLU A 107 -0.71 9.54 17.27
CA GLU A 107 -2.07 10.02 16.97
C GLU A 107 -2.75 9.07 15.98
N LEU A 108 -2.02 8.61 14.96
CA LEU A 108 -2.52 7.60 14.02
C LEU A 108 -2.90 6.30 14.73
N ARG A 109 -2.03 5.80 15.62
CA ARG A 109 -2.31 4.60 16.41
C ARG A 109 -3.52 4.80 17.33
N VAL A 110 -3.52 5.87 18.11
CA VAL A 110 -4.60 6.17 19.09
C VAL A 110 -5.94 6.35 18.38
N GLY A 111 -5.97 7.07 17.25
CA GLY A 111 -7.17 7.24 16.45
C GLY A 111 -7.69 5.92 15.88
N GLY A 112 -6.79 5.06 15.40
CA GLY A 112 -7.13 3.70 14.96
C GLY A 112 -7.76 2.86 16.07
N ASP A 113 -7.14 2.83 17.25
CA ASP A 113 -7.62 2.08 18.42
C ASP A 113 -8.98 2.60 18.92
N ALA A 114 -9.20 3.91 18.86
CA ALA A 114 -10.44 4.56 19.29
C ALA A 114 -11.56 4.53 18.23
N GLY A 115 -11.28 4.07 17.00
CA GLY A 115 -12.22 4.09 15.88
C GLY A 115 -12.47 5.49 15.30
N VAL A 116 -11.57 6.45 15.55
CA VAL A 116 -11.60 7.80 14.97
C VAL A 116 -10.31 8.01 14.17
N PRO A 117 -10.28 7.67 12.88
CA PRO A 117 -9.08 7.75 12.04
C PRO A 117 -8.42 9.13 12.04
N VAL A 118 -7.09 9.16 11.93
CA VAL A 118 -6.31 10.42 11.96
C VAL A 118 -6.70 11.39 10.86
N VAL A 119 -7.10 10.90 9.69
CA VAL A 119 -7.62 11.74 8.58
C VAL A 119 -8.90 12.49 8.93
N ILE A 120 -9.62 12.08 9.98
CA ILE A 120 -10.81 12.77 10.50
C ILE A 120 -10.44 13.61 11.74
N SER A 121 -9.71 13.03 12.68
CA SER A 121 -9.40 13.69 13.97
C SER A 121 -8.33 14.78 13.86
N ASP A 122 -7.34 14.59 12.99
CA ASP A 122 -6.28 15.56 12.71
C ASP A 122 -5.84 15.53 11.23
N PRO A 123 -6.63 16.15 10.35
CA PRO A 123 -6.36 16.18 8.90
C PRO A 123 -5.05 16.89 8.51
N ASN A 124 -4.48 17.69 9.42
CA ASN A 124 -3.24 18.43 9.14
C ASN A 124 -1.97 17.70 9.54
N SER A 125 -2.10 16.57 10.25
CA SER A 125 -0.98 15.72 10.61
C SER A 125 -0.24 15.19 9.38
N GLU A 126 1.06 14.91 9.54
CA GLU A 126 1.90 14.35 8.48
C GLU A 126 1.33 13.03 7.95
N SER A 127 0.89 12.14 8.84
CA SER A 127 0.31 10.85 8.46
C SER A 127 -1.03 10.99 7.75
N ALA A 128 -1.90 11.94 8.13
CA ALA A 128 -3.16 12.18 7.43
C ALA A 128 -2.92 12.64 5.99
N ARG A 129 -2.02 13.61 5.80
CA ARG A 129 -1.64 14.10 4.46
C ARG A 129 -1.05 13.00 3.60
N ALA A 130 -0.16 12.18 4.15
CA ALA A 130 0.42 11.04 3.43
C ALA A 130 -0.64 10.03 2.97
N ILE A 131 -1.63 9.72 3.82
CA ILE A 131 -2.75 8.83 3.47
C ILE A 131 -3.60 9.44 2.35
N GLU A 132 -3.93 10.73 2.44
CA GLU A 132 -4.70 11.44 1.41
C GLU A 132 -3.97 11.44 0.05
N GLU A 133 -2.67 11.74 0.03
CA GLU A 133 -1.85 11.69 -1.18
C GLU A 133 -1.80 10.29 -1.81
N ILE A 134 -1.69 9.24 -0.99
CA ILE A 134 -1.75 7.85 -1.47
C ILE A 134 -3.14 7.57 -2.06
N ALA A 135 -4.21 7.97 -1.37
CA ALA A 135 -5.58 7.79 -1.84
C ALA A 135 -5.81 8.49 -3.19
N GLU A 136 -5.30 9.71 -3.37
CA GLU A 136 -5.37 10.42 -4.65
C GLU A 136 -4.69 9.65 -5.79
N LYS A 137 -3.49 9.10 -5.53
CA LYS A 137 -2.74 8.30 -6.53
C LYS A 137 -3.52 7.04 -6.90
N LEU A 138 -4.22 6.41 -5.94
CA LEU A 138 -5.06 5.24 -6.19
C LEU A 138 -6.31 5.58 -7.02
N VAL A 139 -6.99 6.68 -6.70
CA VAL A 139 -8.21 7.10 -7.41
C VAL A 139 -7.90 7.54 -8.84
N LYS A 140 -6.86 8.35 -9.05
CA LYS A 140 -6.45 8.83 -10.39
C LYS A 140 -6.06 7.68 -11.34
N ARG A 141 -5.73 6.50 -10.83
CA ARG A 141 -5.37 5.33 -11.63
C ARG A 141 -6.57 4.61 -12.25
N SER A 142 -7.82 4.93 -11.87
CA SER A 142 -8.98 4.33 -12.53
C SER A 142 -8.89 4.62 -14.03
N LYS A 143 -8.62 3.59 -14.83
CA LYS A 143 -8.35 3.74 -16.27
C LYS A 143 -9.43 4.63 -16.89
N SER A 144 -9.00 5.59 -17.70
CA SER A 144 -9.93 6.36 -18.53
C SER A 144 -10.77 5.37 -19.34
N LEU A 145 -12.10 5.53 -19.29
CA LEU A 145 -13.03 4.78 -20.11
C LEU A 145 -13.11 5.35 -21.55
N LEU A 146 -12.41 6.46 -21.81
CA LEU A 146 -12.27 7.00 -23.17
C LEU A 146 -11.54 5.98 -24.04
N GLY A 147 -12.22 5.47 -25.06
CA GLY A 147 -11.69 4.48 -26.00
C GLY A 147 -11.92 3.01 -25.61
N VAL A 148 -12.53 2.74 -24.45
CA VAL A 148 -12.94 1.37 -24.10
C VAL A 148 -14.20 1.05 -24.89
N ARG A 149 -14.11 0.09 -25.82
CA ARG A 149 -15.29 -0.41 -26.55
C ARG A 149 -16.24 -1.05 -25.54
N LEU A 150 -17.42 -0.44 -25.37
CA LEU A 150 -18.54 -1.07 -24.68
C LEU A 150 -18.90 -2.31 -25.49
N GLY A 151 -18.80 -3.49 -24.88
CA GLY A 151 -19.17 -4.77 -25.48
C GLY A 151 -20.69 -4.91 -25.63
N ILE A 152 -21.32 -3.95 -26.29
CA ILE A 152 -22.73 -4.03 -26.67
C ILE A 152 -22.76 -4.89 -27.93
N ALA A 153 -23.24 -6.12 -27.79
CA ALA A 153 -23.52 -6.98 -28.93
C ALA A 153 -24.60 -6.30 -29.78
N THR A 154 -24.29 -6.04 -31.05
CA THR A 154 -25.27 -5.73 -32.10
C THR A 154 -26.00 -6.99 -32.53
#